data_AF-A0A813EDA3-F1
#
_entry.id   AF-A0A813EDA3-F1
#
_cell.length_a   1.000
_cell.length_b   1.000
_cell.length_c   1.000
_cell.angle_alpha   90.00
_cell.angle_beta   90.00
_cell.angle_gamma   90.00
#
_symmetry.space_group_name_H-M   'P 1'
#
loop_
_entity.id
_entity.type
_entity.pdbx_description
1 polymer ?
#
loop_
_entity_poly.entity_id
_entity_poly.type
_entity_poly.pdbx_seq_one_letter_code
_entity_poly.pdbx_strand_id
1 'polypeptide(L)'
;PSEGKGGGGKDRGRKGGGVPGNAILTEHLTALCEDSPAQIEDFDGKVRRFLLDIQSQLGLEMLADAFDMLHEWLGKKEQRDEILNWPGYIMKLLHNWRIENEGESLTLQ
;
A
#
# COMPACT_ATOMS: atom_id res chain seq x y z
N PRO A 1 39.36 6.32 -32.94
CA PRO A 1 38.50 7.51 -33.12
C PRO A 1 37.59 7.32 -34.35
N SER A 2 36.26 7.38 -34.27
CA SER A 2 35.44 8.21 -33.40
C SER A 2 34.06 7.58 -33.19
N GLU A 3 33.49 7.93 -32.06
CA GLU A 3 32.23 7.48 -31.48
C GLU A 3 31.00 7.82 -32.32
N GLY A 4 30.08 6.86 -32.43
CA GLY A 4 28.74 7.06 -32.96
C GLY A 4 27.72 7.17 -31.82
N LYS A 5 27.31 8.41 -31.53
CA LYS A 5 26.11 8.86 -30.80
C LYS A 5 24.95 7.84 -30.84
N GLY A 6 24.26 7.53 -29.74
CA GLY A 6 23.61 8.51 -28.86
C GLY A 6 22.18 8.76 -29.36
N GLY A 7 21.23 7.96 -28.89
CA GLY A 7 19.78 8.10 -29.09
C GLY A 7 19.12 6.99 -28.27
N GLY A 8 18.18 7.21 -27.37
CA GLY A 8 17.20 8.27 -27.26
C GLY A 8 15.98 7.59 -26.66
N GLY A 9 16.07 7.18 -25.39
CA GLY A 9 14.98 6.51 -24.67
C GLY A 9 14.22 7.53 -23.84
N LYS A 10 13.12 8.03 -24.40
CA LYS A 10 12.09 8.81 -23.71
C LYS A 10 11.48 7.97 -22.58
N ASP A 11 11.65 8.39 -21.33
CA ASP A 11 10.64 8.12 -20.31
C ASP A 11 10.51 9.36 -19.41
N ARG A 12 9.92 10.40 -20.00
CA ARG A 12 9.43 11.56 -19.28
C ARG A 12 8.02 11.25 -18.79
N GLY A 13 7.88 11.21 -17.47
CA GLY A 13 6.66 11.61 -16.81
C GLY A 13 5.52 10.61 -16.93
N ARG A 14 5.52 9.62 -16.03
CA ARG A 14 4.28 8.98 -15.59
C ARG A 14 3.49 10.02 -14.79
N LYS A 15 2.86 10.95 -15.51
CA LYS A 15 1.78 11.80 -15.02
C LYS A 15 0.61 10.83 -14.82
N GLY A 16 0.55 10.23 -13.64
CA GLY A 16 -0.50 9.31 -13.24
C GLY A 16 -1.82 10.07 -13.23
N GLY A 17 -2.50 10.09 -14.37
CA GLY A 17 -3.92 10.39 -14.43
C GLY A 17 -4.59 9.48 -13.42
N GLY A 18 -5.27 10.09 -12.45
CA GLY A 18 -5.93 9.39 -11.36
C GLY A 18 -6.87 8.34 -11.91
N VAL A 19 -6.43 7.09 -11.86
CA VAL A 19 -7.32 5.94 -11.96
C VAL A 19 -8.26 6.06 -10.77
N PRO A 20 -9.58 5.92 -10.91
CA PRO A 20 -10.53 6.10 -9.81
C PRO A 20 -10.20 5.26 -8.57
N GLY A 21 -9.55 4.09 -8.73
CA GLY A 21 -9.06 3.30 -7.60
C GLY A 21 -8.01 4.00 -6.73
N ASN A 22 -7.24 4.94 -7.30
CA ASN A 22 -6.26 5.71 -6.55
C ASN A 22 -6.90 6.79 -5.66
N ALA A 23 -8.11 7.27 -6.01
CA ALA A 23 -8.82 8.26 -5.20
C ALA A 23 -9.35 7.63 -3.90
N ILE A 24 -10.03 6.48 -4.01
CA ILE A 24 -10.51 5.70 -2.86
C ILE A 24 -9.33 5.31 -1.96
N LEU A 25 -8.25 4.78 -2.55
CA LEU A 25 -7.05 4.45 -1.80
C LEU A 25 -6.47 5.67 -1.07
N THR A 26 -6.44 6.83 -1.71
CA THR A 26 -5.92 8.07 -1.10
C THR A 26 -6.80 8.53 0.08
N GLU A 27 -8.12 8.40 -0.02
CA GLU A 27 -9.04 8.72 1.07
C GLU A 27 -8.81 7.84 2.30
N HIS A 28 -8.77 6.52 2.12
CA HIS A 28 -8.47 5.59 3.21
C HIS A 28 -7.08 5.82 3.84
N LEU A 29 -6.06 6.08 3.01
CA LEU A 29 -4.73 6.40 3.51
C LEU A 29 -4.70 7.69 4.33
N THR A 30 -5.47 8.71 3.91
CA THR A 30 -5.54 9.99 4.62
C THR A 30 -6.18 9.79 5.98
N ALA A 31 -7.33 9.11 6.05
CA ALA A 31 -8.00 8.79 7.31
C ALA A 31 -7.10 7.98 8.26
N LEU A 32 -6.39 6.98 7.74
CA LEU A 32 -5.46 6.17 8.52
C LEU A 32 -4.29 6.97 9.11
N CYS A 33 -3.79 7.98 8.39
CA CYS A 33 -2.73 8.86 8.87
C CYS A 33 -3.22 9.91 9.88
N GLU A 34 -4.51 10.24 9.88
CA GLU A 34 -5.10 11.14 10.89
C GLU A 34 -5.25 10.44 12.25
N ASP A 35 -5.52 9.13 12.23
CA ASP A 35 -5.77 8.32 13.43
C ASP A 35 -4.53 7.54 13.93
N SER A 36 -3.37 7.70 13.31
CA SER A 36 -2.16 6.98 13.71
C SER A 36 -0.88 7.81 13.53
N PRO A 37 0.24 7.41 14.15
CA PRO A 37 1.53 8.06 13.88
C PRO A 37 2.03 7.86 12.44
N ALA A 38 1.43 6.97 11.64
CA ALA A 38 1.86 6.71 10.27
C ALA A 38 1.71 7.95 9.38
N GLN A 39 2.61 8.10 8.41
CA GLN A 39 2.57 9.21 7.47
C GLN A 39 2.32 8.72 6.05
N ILE A 40 1.88 9.62 5.17
CA ILE A 40 1.51 9.26 3.79
C ILE A 40 2.70 8.71 2.98
N GLU A 41 3.93 9.11 3.35
CA GLU A 41 5.20 8.65 2.78
C GLU A 41 5.54 7.20 3.18
N ASP A 42 4.99 6.72 4.30
CA ASP A 42 5.21 5.36 4.79
C ASP A 42 4.50 4.31 3.91
N PHE A 43 3.45 4.75 3.20
CA PHE A 43 2.77 3.98 2.17
C PHE A 43 3.50 4.18 0.85
N ASP A 44 4.68 3.58 0.73
CA ASP A 44 5.53 3.69 -0.44
C ASP A 44 4.89 3.02 -1.69
N GLY A 45 5.61 3.06 -2.81
CA GLY A 45 5.11 2.47 -4.06
C GLY A 45 4.80 0.97 -3.97
N LYS A 46 5.45 0.21 -3.07
CA LYS A 46 5.22 -1.22 -2.89
C LYS A 46 3.96 -1.45 -2.07
N VAL A 47 3.80 -0.73 -0.96
CA VAL A 47 2.60 -0.81 -0.11
C VAL A 47 1.36 -0.41 -0.90
N ARG A 48 1.43 0.73 -1.62
CA ARG A 48 0.32 1.18 -2.48
C ARG A 48 0.00 0.17 -3.57
N ARG A 49 1.02 -0.43 -4.20
CA ARG A 49 0.80 -1.45 -5.21
C ARG A 49 0.07 -2.66 -4.64
N PHE A 50 0.44 -3.10 -3.43
CA PHE A 50 -0.21 -4.23 -2.76
C PHE A 50 -1.67 -3.94 -2.43
N LEU A 51 -1.98 -2.75 -1.91
CA LEU A 51 -3.36 -2.33 -1.63
C LEU A 51 -4.21 -2.24 -2.91
N LEU A 52 -3.65 -1.72 -3.99
CA LEU A 52 -4.31 -1.72 -5.30
C LEU A 52 -4.52 -3.15 -5.84
N ASP A 53 -3.56 -4.05 -5.60
CA ASP A 53 -3.70 -5.45 -5.99
C ASP A 53 -4.83 -6.14 -5.18
N ILE A 54 -4.95 -5.88 -3.87
CA ILE A 54 -6.10 -6.30 -3.05
C ILE A 54 -7.40 -5.78 -3.66
N GLN A 55 -7.49 -4.47 -3.91
CA GLN A 55 -8.67 -3.86 -4.50
C GLN A 55 -9.08 -4.53 -5.83
N SER A 56 -8.09 -4.83 -6.69
CA SER A 56 -8.36 -5.40 -8.01
C SER A 56 -8.72 -6.89 -7.98
N GLN A 57 -8.14 -7.65 -7.05
CA GLN A 57 -8.29 -9.12 -6.99
C GLN A 57 -9.45 -9.53 -6.08
N LEU A 58 -9.60 -8.84 -4.94
CA LEU A 58 -10.50 -9.21 -3.86
C LEU A 58 -11.66 -8.21 -3.68
N GLY A 59 -11.58 -7.03 -4.31
CA GLY A 59 -12.63 -6.03 -4.26
C GLY A 59 -12.48 -4.99 -3.14
N LEU A 60 -13.47 -4.10 -3.05
CA LEU A 60 -13.46 -2.98 -2.10
C LEU A 60 -13.74 -3.40 -0.66
N GLU A 61 -14.54 -4.44 -0.43
CA GLU A 61 -14.84 -4.93 0.92
C GLU A 61 -13.57 -5.48 1.60
N MET A 62 -12.80 -6.29 0.88
CA MET A 62 -11.53 -6.82 1.39
C MET A 62 -10.45 -5.73 1.52
N LEU A 63 -10.51 -4.69 0.69
CA LEU A 63 -9.65 -3.52 0.89
C LEU A 63 -10.01 -2.80 2.20
N ALA A 64 -11.30 -2.60 2.48
CA ALA A 64 -11.76 -1.97 3.71
C ALA A 64 -11.35 -2.80 4.95
N ASP A 65 -11.52 -4.11 4.91
CA ASP A 65 -11.08 -5.02 5.99
C ASP A 65 -9.56 -4.95 6.24
N ALA A 66 -8.75 -4.89 5.18
CA ALA A 66 -7.31 -4.66 5.30
C ALA A 66 -7.01 -3.31 5.97
N PHE A 67 -7.79 -2.27 5.68
CA PHE A 67 -7.65 -0.95 6.31
C PHE A 67 -8.08 -0.95 7.77
N ASP A 68 -9.14 -1.67 8.14
CA ASP A 68 -9.56 -1.83 9.54
C ASP A 68 -8.46 -2.50 10.37
N MET A 69 -7.83 -3.54 9.83
CA MET A 69 -6.66 -4.18 10.45
C MET A 69 -5.50 -3.18 10.59
N LEU A 70 -5.20 -2.38 9.57
CA LEU A 70 -4.17 -1.35 9.67
C LEU A 70 -4.51 -0.30 10.74
N HIS A 71 -5.76 0.17 10.81
CA HIS A 71 -6.18 1.10 11.86
C HIS A 71 -5.94 0.52 13.24
N GLU A 72 -6.30 -0.74 13.47
CA GLU A 72 -6.10 -1.41 14.75
C GLU A 72 -4.61 -1.49 15.13
N TRP A 73 -3.74 -1.88 14.18
CA TRP A 73 -2.33 -2.12 14.48
C TRP A 73 -1.47 -0.86 14.51
N LEU A 74 -1.77 0.12 13.65
CA LEU A 74 -1.07 1.40 13.63
C LEU A 74 -1.57 2.31 14.76
N GLY A 75 -2.85 2.24 15.13
CA GLY A 75 -3.41 2.98 16.27
C GLY A 75 -2.91 2.51 17.64
N LYS A 76 -2.36 1.28 17.72
CA LYS A 76 -1.64 0.79 18.91
C LYS A 76 -0.27 1.47 19.13
N LYS A 77 0.20 2.28 18.18
CA LYS A 77 1.47 3.02 18.29
C LYS A 77 1.18 4.39 18.89
N GLU A 78 1.89 4.71 19.96
CA GLU A 78 1.80 6.01 20.61
C GLU A 78 2.74 7.02 19.94
N GLN A 79 3.90 6.55 19.45
CA GLN A 79 4.93 7.41 18.89
C GLN A 79 5.48 6.89 17.56
N ARG A 80 5.91 7.82 16.70
CA ARG A 80 6.40 7.54 15.35
C ARG A 80 7.73 6.77 15.33
N ASP A 81 8.56 6.96 16.34
CA ASP A 81 9.89 6.39 16.48
C ASP A 81 9.91 4.95 17.03
N GLU A 82 8.76 4.44 17.51
CA GLU A 82 8.60 3.03 17.88
C GLU A 82 8.89 2.08 16.71
N ILE A 83 8.69 2.56 15.48
CA ILE A 83 8.90 1.80 14.26
C ILE A 83 9.97 2.50 13.42
N LEU A 84 11.11 1.82 13.24
CA LEU A 84 12.24 2.34 12.46
C LEU A 84 12.00 2.28 10.95
N ASN A 85 11.24 1.28 10.48
CA ASN A 85 10.96 1.05 9.07
C ASN A 85 9.46 0.85 8.86
N TRP A 86 8.74 1.96 8.71
CA TRP A 86 7.29 1.94 8.55
C TRP A 86 6.81 1.24 7.28
N PRO A 87 7.36 1.49 6.08
CA PRO A 87 6.96 0.74 4.89
C PRO A 87 7.11 -0.77 5.07
N GLY A 88 8.22 -1.21 5.67
CA GLY A 88 8.45 -2.64 5.97
C GLY A 88 7.48 -3.20 7.01
N TYR A 89 7.16 -2.42 8.04
CA TYR A 89 6.19 -2.81 9.07
C TYR A 89 4.78 -2.93 8.51
N ILE A 90 4.30 -1.92 7.78
CA ILE A 90 2.98 -1.92 7.12
C ILE A 90 2.88 -3.09 6.14
N MET A 91 3.91 -3.30 5.32
CA MET A 91 3.93 -4.42 4.38
C MET A 91 3.86 -5.78 5.09
N LYS A 92 4.53 -5.93 6.25
CA LYS A 92 4.45 -7.15 7.07
C LYS A 92 3.03 -7.39 7.59
N LEU A 93 2.36 -6.36 8.09
CA LEU A 93 0.96 -6.46 8.55
C LEU A 93 0.04 -6.90 7.41
N LEU A 94 0.17 -6.27 6.25
CA LEU A 94 -0.61 -6.60 5.05
C LEU A 94 -0.37 -8.02 4.53
N HIS A 95 0.88 -8.50 4.57
CA HIS A 95 1.18 -9.88 4.23
C HIS A 95 0.58 -10.89 5.20
N ASN A 96 0.68 -10.62 6.50
CA ASN A 96 0.09 -11.49 7.53
C ASN A 96 -1.43 -11.57 7.36
N TRP A 97 -2.09 -10.43 7.25
CA TRP A 97 -3.53 -10.35 6.98
C TRP A 97 -3.92 -11.13 5.72
N ARG A 98 -3.15 -11.00 4.64
CA ARG A 98 -3.42 -11.73 3.38
C ARG A 98 -3.29 -13.24 3.57
N ILE A 99 -2.29 -13.71 4.30
CA ILE A 99 -2.09 -15.14 4.57
C ILE A 99 -3.25 -15.70 5.41
N GLU A 100 -3.72 -14.95 6.41
CA GLU A 100 -4.86 -15.34 7.24
C GLU A 100 -6.14 -15.45 6.41
N ASN A 101 -6.42 -14.45 5.56
CA ASN A 101 -7.60 -14.42 4.69
C ASN A 101 -7.54 -15.44 3.53
N GLU A 102 -6.37 -15.69 2.95
CA GLU A 102 -6.20 -16.74 1.93
C GLU A 102 -6.21 -18.15 2.56
N GLY A 103 -5.75 -18.28 3.81
CA GLY A 103 -5.77 -19.53 4.58
C GLY A 103 -7.18 -19.99 4.95
N GLU A 104 -8.07 -19.07 5.31
CA GLU A 104 -9.48 -19.39 5.57
C GLU A 104 -10.22 -19.87 4.31
N SER A 105 -9.80 -19.42 3.12
CA SER A 105 -10.40 -19.84 1.84
C SER A 105 -10.18 -21.32 1.49
N LEU A 106 -9.18 -21.98 2.11
CA LEU A 106 -8.87 -23.40 1.87
C LEU A 106 -9.48 -24.37 2.90
N THR A 107 -10.19 -23.87 3.91
CA THR A 107 -10.76 -24.73 4.98
C THR A 107 -12.27 -24.98 4.84
N LEU A 108 -12.89 -24.44 3.79
CA LEU A 108 -14.28 -24.70 3.40
C LEU A 108 -14.34 -25.34 2.01
N GLN A 109 -13.81 -26.56 1.89
CA GLN A 109 -14.14 -27.50 0.80
C GLN A 109 -14.45 -28.88 1.36
#